data_AF-A0A3D6ES58-F1
#
_entry.id   AF-A0A3D6ES58-F1
#
_cell.length_a   1.000
_cell.length_b   1.000
_cell.length_c   1.000
_cell.angle_alpha   90.00
_cell.angle_beta   90.00
_cell.angle_gamma   90.00
#
_symmetry.space_group_name_H-M   'P 1'
#
loop_
_entity.id
_entity.type
_entity.pdbx_description
1 polymer ?
#
loop_
_entity_poly.entity_id
_entity_poly.type
_entity_poly.pdbx_seq_one_letter_code
_entity_poly.pdbx_strand_id
1 'polypeptide(L)' 'LAEHRKLRRLFKDEKEVVKNLGLIEEKLEAHIRFEERILFMEIQKFATLEQLEEMEKMHFELDSLKKPEEWKNEFWK' A
#
# COMPACT_ATOMS: atom_id res chain seq x y z
N LEU A 1 -4.13 -4.71 10.14
CA LEU A 1 -2.89 -4.84 10.95
C LEU A 1 -2.14 -6.18 10.79
N ALA A 2 -2.81 -7.34 10.83
CA ALA A 2 -2.11 -8.64 10.75
C ALA A 2 -1.37 -8.84 9.40
N GLU A 3 -2.03 -8.53 8.28
CA GLU A 3 -1.43 -8.62 6.94
C GLU A 3 -0.22 -7.69 6.76
N HIS A 4 -0.33 -6.42 7.19
CA HIS A 4 0.80 -5.48 7.15
C HIS A 4 2.01 -5.96 7.96
N ARG A 5 1.78 -6.57 9.13
CA ARG A 5 2.87 -7.17 9.91
C ARG A 5 3.52 -8.35 9.18
N LYS A 6 2.74 -9.13 8.43
CA LYS A 6 3.23 -10.26 7.64
C LYS A 6 4.07 -9.78 6.46
N LEU A 7 3.57 -8.81 5.69
CA LEU A 7 4.33 -8.16 4.61
C LEU A 7 5.65 -7.56 5.14
N ARG A 8 5.61 -6.84 6.26
CA ARG A 8 6.82 -6.26 6.87
C ARG A 8 7.86 -7.31 7.27
N ARG A 9 7.44 -8.52 7.65
CA ARG A 9 8.36 -9.62 7.94
C ARG A 9 8.97 -10.18 6.65
N LEU A 10 8.16 -10.37 5.62
CA LEU A 10 8.64 -10.86 4.32
C LEU A 10 9.64 -9.90 3.69
N PHE A 11 9.40 -8.58 3.75
CA PHE A 11 10.34 -7.57 3.25
C PHE A 11 11.67 -7.51 4.00
N LYS A 12 11.75 -8.07 5.21
CA LYS A 12 12.95 -8.03 6.06
C LYS A 12 13.69 -9.37 6.11
N ASP A 13 13.17 -10.40 5.45
CA ASP A 13 13.76 -11.72 5.46
C ASP A 13 14.67 -11.92 4.25
N GLU A 14 15.98 -11.99 4.53
CA GLU A 14 17.07 -12.07 3.55
C GLU A 14 17.47 -13.51 3.21
N LYS A 15 16.85 -14.53 3.82
CA LYS A 15 17.27 -15.94 3.64
C LYS A 15 16.60 -16.60 2.44
N GLU A 16 15.28 -16.53 2.39
CA GLU A 16 14.45 -17.24 1.40
C GLU A 16 13.93 -16.29 0.33
N VAL A 17 14.83 -15.45 -0.23
CA VAL A 17 14.46 -14.28 -1.06
C VAL A 17 13.48 -14.62 -2.18
N VAL A 18 13.77 -15.65 -3.00
CA VAL A 18 12.91 -16.03 -4.14
C VAL A 18 11.51 -16.44 -3.69
N LYS A 19 11.42 -17.25 -2.63
CA LYS A 19 10.14 -17.68 -2.05
C LYS A 19 9.40 -16.49 -1.43
N ASN A 20 10.11 -15.61 -0.74
CA ASN A 20 9.55 -14.44 -0.10
C ASN A 20 9.01 -13.45 -1.14
N LEU A 21 9.65 -13.30 -2.29
CA LEU A 21 9.14 -12.47 -3.40
C LEU A 21 7.79 -12.97 -3.92
N GLY A 22 7.62 -14.27 -4.16
CA GLY A 22 6.31 -14.82 -4.56
C GLY A 22 5.24 -14.63 -3.49
N LEU A 23 5.59 -14.82 -2.21
CA LEU A 23 4.66 -14.57 -1.10
C LEU A 23 4.31 -13.08 -0.95
N ILE A 24 5.24 -12.18 -1.25
CA ILE A 24 4.99 -10.73 -1.24
C ILE A 24 4.00 -10.37 -2.34
N GLU A 25 4.20 -10.87 -3.57
CA GLU A 25 3.30 -10.66 -4.70
C GLU A 25 1.86 -11.07 -4.35
N GLU A 26 1.65 -12.32 -3.94
CA GLU A 26 0.34 -12.84 -3.59
C GLU A 26 -0.34 -12.01 -2.48
N LYS A 27 0.45 -11.59 -1.48
CA LYS A 27 -0.07 -10.83 -0.34
C LYS A 27 -0.40 -9.39 -0.70
N LEU A 28 0.42 -8.74 -1.53
CA LEU A 28 0.16 -7.39 -2.01
C LEU A 28 -1.07 -7.37 -2.92
N GLU A 29 -1.18 -8.31 -3.85
CA GLU A 29 -2.34 -8.35 -4.75
C GLU A 29 -3.64 -8.59 -3.96
N ALA A 30 -3.63 -9.54 -3.02
CA ALA A 30 -4.79 -9.76 -2.16
C ALA A 30 -5.14 -8.52 -1.32
N HIS A 31 -4.13 -7.79 -0.85
CA HIS A 31 -4.32 -6.59 -0.05
C HIS A 31 -4.93 -5.45 -0.87
N ILE A 32 -4.37 -5.15 -2.04
CA ILE A 32 -4.86 -4.11 -2.97
C ILE A 32 -6.30 -4.42 -3.38
N ARG A 33 -6.58 -5.67 -3.79
CA ARG A 33 -7.94 -6.09 -4.18
C ARG A 33 -8.96 -5.91 -3.04
N PHE A 34 -8.58 -6.20 -1.80
CA PHE A 34 -9.44 -5.98 -0.64
C PHE A 34 -9.73 -4.49 -0.43
N GLU A 35 -8.70 -3.66 -0.51
CA GLU A 35 -8.84 -2.21 -0.33
C GLU A 35 -9.77 -1.61 -1.39
N GLU A 36 -9.51 -1.89 -2.66
CA GLU A 36 -10.29 -1.34 -3.77
C GLU A 36 -11.73 -1.84 -3.83
N ARG A 37 -11.93 -3.16 -3.66
CA ARG A 37 -13.24 -3.78 -3.93
C ARG A 37 -14.16 -3.81 -2.71
N ILE A 38 -13.61 -3.74 -1.51
CA ILE A 38 -14.37 -3.89 -0.27
C ILE A 38 -14.21 -2.63 0.57
N LEU A 39 -12.99 -2.30 1.01
CA LEU A 39 -12.79 -1.24 2.00
C LEU A 39 -13.22 0.13 1.47
N PHE A 40 -12.74 0.53 0.30
CA PHE A 40 -13.06 1.83 -0.29
C PHE A 40 -14.54 1.93 -0.65
N MET A 41 -15.12 0.86 -1.18
CA MET A 41 -16.55 0.78 -1.46
C MET A 41 -17.38 0.99 -0.19
N GLU A 42 -16.98 0.40 0.95
CA GLU A 42 -17.70 0.63 2.21
C GLU A 42 -17.49 2.03 2.76
N ILE A 43 -16.28 2.58 2.70
CA ILE A 43 -16.03 3.96 3.13
C ILE A 43 -16.90 4.94 2.35
N GLN A 44 -16.98 4.80 1.02
CA GLN A 44 -17.78 5.66 0.15
C GLN A 44 -19.29 5.61 0.45
N LYS A 45 -19.83 4.51 1.00
CA LYS A 45 -21.25 4.44 1.38
C LYS A 45 -21.59 5.32 2.58
N PHE A 46 -20.64 5.57 3.46
CA PHE A 46 -20.87 6.30 4.72
C PHE A 46 -20.22 7.68 4.76
N ALA A 47 -19.19 7.92 3.95
CA ALA A 47 -18.47 9.19 3.91
C ALA A 47 -19.24 10.25 3.10
N THR A 48 -19.17 11.50 3.55
CA THR A 48 -19.63 12.64 2.76
C THR A 48 -18.58 13.04 1.72
N LEU A 49 -18.99 13.82 0.72
CA LEU A 49 -18.07 14.34 -0.30
C LEU A 49 -16.92 15.14 0.31
N GLU A 50 -17.21 16.00 1.29
CA GLU A 50 -16.21 16.80 2.00
C GLU A 50 -15.18 15.93 2.74
N GLN A 51 -15.63 14.84 3.38
CA GLN A 51 -14.75 13.90 4.06
C GLN A 51 -13.85 13.13 3.07
N LEU A 52 -14.39 12.76 1.90
CA LEU A 52 -13.60 12.12 0.84
C LEU A 52 -12.55 13.07 0.27
N GLU A 53 -12.90 14.33 0.04
CA GLU A 53 -11.96 15.37 -0.41
C GLU A 53 -10.85 15.64 0.61
N GLU A 54 -11.17 15.66 1.91
CA GLU A 54 -10.17 15.80 2.97
C GLU A 54 -9.24 14.59 3.04
N MET A 55 -9.78 13.37 2.89
CA MET A 55 -8.98 12.14 2.81
C MET A 55 -8.02 12.14 1.62
N GLU A 56 -8.49 12.59 0.45
CA GLU A 56 -7.65 12.70 -0.75
C GLU A 56 -6.51 13.71 -0.57
N LYS A 57 -6.80 14.88 0.02
CA LYS A 57 -5.78 15.89 0.36
C LYS A 57 -4.70 15.32 1.29
N MET A 58 -5.09 14.62 2.35
CA MET A 58 -4.14 14.00 3.28
C MET A 58 -3.25 12.96 2.60
N HIS A 59 -3.80 12.14 1.70
CA HIS A 59 -3.01 11.17 0.94
C HIS A 59 -2.04 11.84 -0.04
N PHE A 60 -2.47 12.89 -0.75
CA PHE A 60 -1.62 13.62 -1.68
C PHE A 60 -0.50 14.38 -0.96
N GLU A 61 -0.77 14.97 0.21
CA GLU A 61 0.24 15.62 1.05
C GLU A 61 1.26 14.60 1.59
N LEU A 62 0.83 13.40 2.00
CA LEU A 62 1.74 12.32 2.42
C LEU A 62 2.65 11.82 1.29
N ASP A 63 2.15 11.75 0.06
CA ASP A 63 2.95 11.36 -1.10
C ASP A 63 3.89 12.47 -1.55
N SER A 64 3.49 13.73 -1.43
CA SER A 64 4.35 14.88 -1.74
C SER A 64 5.41 15.17 -0.67
N LEU A 65 5.26 14.65 0.55
CA LEU A 65 6.33 14.60 1.56
C LEU A 65 7.44 13.59 1.24
N LYS A 66 7.19 12.62 0.34
CA LYS A 66 8.24 11.74 -0.20
C LYS A 66 8.88 12.44 -1.40
N LYS A 67 9.99 13.14 -1.18
CA LYS A 67 10.75 13.75 -2.27
C LYS A 67 11.16 12.68 -3.29
N PRO A 68 10.82 12.84 -4.58
CA PRO A 68 11.27 11.92 -5.63
C PRO A 68 12.79 11.78 -5.67
N GLU A 69 13.54 12.80 -5.25
CA GLU A 69 15.01 12.76 -5.22
C GLU A 69 15.60 11.75 -4.21
N GLU A 70 14.84 11.29 -3.21
CA GLU A 70 15.32 10.32 -2.22
C GLU A 70 15.12 8.86 -2.66
N TRP A 71 14.31 8.63 -3.70
CA TRP A 71 14.10 7.31 -4.26
C TRP A 71 15.17 7.06 -5.32
N LYS A 72 16.33 6.50 -4.93
CA LYS A 72 17.26 5.84 -5.87
C LYS A 72 16.60 4.56 -6.42
N ASN A 73 15.51 4.70 -7.15
CA ASN A 73 14.77 3.57 -7.68
C ASN A 73 15.27 3.25 -9.09
N GLU A 74 16.33 2.45 -9.18
CA GLU A 74 16.81 1.83 -10.43
C GLU A 74 15.88 0.70 -10.92
N PHE A 75 14.79 0.41 -10.21
CA PHE A 75 13.94 -0.75 -10.48
C PHE A 75 13.15 -0.68 -11.79
N TRP A 76 12.88 0.52 -12.32
CA TRP A 76 12.14 0.73 -13.58
C TRP A 76 12.97 1.53 -14.60
N LYS A 77 14.21 1.11 -14.85
CA LYS A 77 14.91 1.46 -16.08
C LYS A 77 14.69 0.41 -17.16
#